data_AF-D1CG50-F1
#
_entry.id   AF-D1CG50-F1
#
_cell.length_a   1.000
_cell.length_b   1.000
_cell.length_c   1.000
_cell.angle_alpha   90.00
_cell.angle_beta   90.00
_cell.angle_gamma   90.00
#
_symmetry.space_group_name_H-M   'P 1'
#
loop_
_entity.id
_entity.type
_entity.pdbx_description
1 polymer ?
#
loop_
_entity_poly.entity_id
_entity_poly.type
_entity_poly.pdbx_seq_one_letter_code
_entity_poly.pdbx_strand_id
1 'polypeptide(L)'
;MVRYTREEVENILVKHKLAGAGLAHSRENNIDHIYKLVKGDPGVTLGIELIHQAIDKGKLKPQDVLDTIASWTGCPTNIEHLSGQGYIAPSSTYKALLSASTVIRRAIEMRSTFIFATGHPANMLSLYSKLADYVSRRGCRIIDFIPENISYEGLKLSLHDRVYVASVNGNPVHTHDYHLMEELLSKVDIPDIAIADHGFAGAAVNHGIETICVMDTNDPGVAVAEKLGAPMIVVPFNDSAPSADVDAVFPIIISMVEASEQ
;
A
#
# COMPACT_ATOMS: atom_id res chain seq x y z
N MET A 1 4.66 -17.24 -21.74
CA MET A 1 4.32 -16.19 -20.77
C MET A 1 2.81 -16.03 -20.76
N VAL A 2 2.17 -16.14 -19.60
CA VAL A 2 0.72 -16.00 -19.48
C VAL A 2 0.38 -14.52 -19.64
N ARG A 3 -0.52 -14.19 -20.57
CA ARG A 3 -1.10 -12.85 -20.70
C ARG A 3 -2.53 -12.92 -20.20
N TYR A 4 -2.88 -12.08 -19.22
CA TYR A 4 -4.25 -11.96 -18.75
C TYR A 4 -4.95 -10.83 -19.51
N THR A 5 -6.14 -11.12 -20.01
CA THR A 5 -7.09 -10.09 -20.43
C THR A 5 -7.59 -9.32 -19.21
N ARG A 6 -8.13 -8.13 -19.44
CA ARG A 6 -8.75 -7.33 -18.37
C ARG A 6 -9.85 -8.11 -17.63
N GLU A 7 -10.70 -8.80 -18.37
CA GLU A 7 -11.80 -9.60 -17.80
C GLU A 7 -11.27 -10.74 -16.91
N GLU A 8 -10.22 -11.44 -17.34
CA GLU A 8 -9.59 -12.49 -16.51
C GLU A 8 -9.01 -11.92 -15.22
N VAL A 9 -8.33 -10.77 -15.27
CA VAL A 9 -7.81 -10.10 -14.06
C VAL A 9 -8.95 -9.72 -13.12
N GLU A 10 -9.98 -9.03 -13.61
CA GLU A 10 -11.13 -8.63 -12.79
C GLU A 10 -11.82 -9.85 -12.15
N ASN A 11 -11.96 -10.97 -12.88
CA ASN A 11 -12.51 -12.21 -12.36
C ASN A 11 -11.63 -12.86 -11.28
N ILE A 12 -10.29 -12.85 -11.43
CA ILE A 12 -9.36 -13.34 -10.42
C ILE A 12 -9.49 -12.50 -9.14
N LEU A 13 -9.51 -11.16 -9.26
CA LEU A 13 -9.64 -10.26 -8.12
C LEU A 13 -10.93 -10.49 -7.33
N VAL A 14 -12.06 -10.71 -8.03
CA VAL A 14 -13.35 -11.02 -7.38
C VAL A 14 -13.33 -12.39 -6.73
N LYS A 15 -12.79 -13.41 -7.41
CA LYS A 15 -12.70 -14.78 -6.90
C LYS A 15 -11.91 -14.84 -5.59
N HIS A 16 -10.82 -14.10 -5.50
CA HIS A 16 -9.92 -14.05 -4.33
C HIS A 16 -10.33 -13.01 -3.29
N LYS A 17 -11.51 -12.38 -3.43
CA LYS A 17 -12.00 -11.35 -2.49
C LYS A 17 -11.03 -10.19 -2.30
N LEU A 18 -10.27 -9.87 -3.34
CA LEU A 18 -9.36 -8.71 -3.39
C LEU A 18 -10.11 -7.47 -3.89
N ALA A 19 -11.10 -7.65 -4.75
CA ALA A 19 -12.01 -6.61 -5.22
C ALA A 19 -13.43 -7.18 -5.39
N GLY A 20 -14.38 -6.31 -5.69
CA GLY A 20 -15.81 -6.61 -5.78
C GLY A 20 -16.53 -6.29 -4.47
N ALA A 21 -17.68 -6.93 -4.28
CA ALA A 21 -18.51 -6.77 -3.09
C ALA A 21 -18.19 -7.80 -2.01
N GLY A 22 -18.52 -7.45 -0.75
CA GLY A 22 -18.37 -8.34 0.39
C GLY A 22 -16.93 -8.49 0.85
N LEU A 23 -16.22 -7.37 0.88
CA LEU A 23 -14.88 -7.26 1.46
C LEU A 23 -14.95 -7.16 2.99
N ALA A 24 -13.80 -7.32 3.64
CA ALA A 24 -13.70 -7.46 5.10
C ALA A 24 -14.20 -6.24 5.88
N HIS A 25 -13.91 -5.04 5.38
CA HIS A 25 -14.21 -3.79 6.07
C HIS A 25 -15.64 -3.31 5.76
N SER A 26 -16.39 -2.98 6.82
CA SER A 26 -17.76 -2.51 6.70
C SER A 26 -17.81 -1.01 6.40
N ARG A 27 -18.96 -0.53 5.93
CA ARG A 27 -19.18 0.90 5.68
C ARG A 27 -18.98 1.72 6.96
N GLU A 28 -19.48 1.22 8.08
CA GLU A 28 -19.33 1.82 9.41
C GLU A 28 -17.85 2.01 9.75
N ASN A 29 -17.01 0.99 9.51
CA ASN A 29 -15.57 1.07 9.77
C ASN A 29 -14.90 2.13 8.88
N ASN A 30 -15.25 2.18 7.59
CA ASN A 30 -14.70 3.17 6.67
C ASN A 30 -15.08 4.60 7.10
N ILE A 31 -16.33 4.84 7.49
CA ILE A 31 -16.78 6.15 7.98
C ILE A 31 -16.05 6.54 9.29
N ASP A 32 -15.90 5.62 10.23
CA ASP A 32 -15.13 5.85 11.47
C ASP A 32 -13.69 6.28 11.17
N HIS A 33 -13.01 5.58 10.25
CA HIS A 33 -11.64 5.88 9.85
C HIS A 33 -11.52 7.23 9.14
N ILE A 34 -12.50 7.61 8.31
CA ILE A 34 -12.57 8.95 7.71
C ILE A 34 -12.63 10.04 8.78
N TYR A 35 -13.49 9.88 9.80
CA TYR A 35 -13.59 10.85 10.89
C TYR A 35 -12.33 10.90 11.76
N LYS A 36 -11.67 9.75 11.99
CA LYS A 36 -10.37 9.68 12.67
C LYS A 36 -9.29 10.44 11.89
N LEU A 37 -9.26 10.31 10.56
CA LEU A 37 -8.29 11.01 9.71
C LEU A 37 -8.45 12.53 9.84
N VAL A 38 -9.67 13.04 9.73
CA VAL A 38 -9.95 14.48 9.86
C VAL A 38 -9.56 15.03 11.24
N LYS A 39 -9.58 14.18 12.27
CA LYS A 39 -9.14 14.52 13.63
C LYS A 39 -7.63 14.36 13.86
N GLY A 40 -6.88 13.89 12.86
CA GLY A 40 -5.42 13.72 12.96
C GLY A 40 -4.98 12.46 13.70
N ASP A 41 -5.81 11.43 13.76
CA ASP A 41 -5.44 10.17 14.42
C ASP A 41 -4.21 9.54 13.73
N PRO A 42 -3.13 9.23 14.48
CA PRO A 42 -1.89 8.70 13.92
C PRO A 42 -2.08 7.35 13.21
N GLY A 43 -3.05 6.54 13.67
CA GLY A 43 -3.34 5.24 13.09
C GLY A 43 -3.91 5.30 11.68
N VAL A 44 -4.43 6.44 11.21
CA VAL A 44 -4.96 6.56 9.83
C VAL A 44 -4.31 7.69 9.03
N THR A 45 -3.61 8.61 9.69
CA THR A 45 -2.72 9.59 9.02
C THR A 45 -1.41 8.96 8.58
N LEU A 46 -0.99 7.85 9.22
CA LEU A 46 0.19 7.06 8.86
C LEU A 46 1.50 7.88 8.88
N GLY A 47 1.54 8.96 9.67
CA GLY A 47 2.68 9.88 9.74
C GLY A 47 2.90 10.76 8.52
N ILE A 48 1.97 10.80 7.56
CA ILE A 48 2.15 11.54 6.30
C ILE A 48 2.04 13.04 6.54
N GLU A 49 3.14 13.77 6.33
CA GLU A 49 3.23 15.20 6.64
C GLU A 49 2.24 16.06 5.86
N LEU A 50 2.00 15.74 4.58
CA LEU A 50 1.05 16.47 3.74
C LEU A 50 -0.37 16.43 4.32
N ILE A 51 -0.76 15.31 4.96
CA ILE A 51 -2.06 15.16 5.60
C ILE A 51 -2.14 16.06 6.83
N HIS A 52 -1.13 16.02 7.70
CA HIS A 52 -1.07 16.89 8.89
C HIS A 52 -1.15 18.37 8.49
N GLN A 53 -0.40 18.79 7.47
CA GLN A 53 -0.47 20.15 6.93
C GLN A 53 -1.86 20.52 6.39
N ALA A 54 -2.59 19.57 5.79
CA ALA A 54 -3.94 19.79 5.30
C ALA A 54 -4.96 19.92 6.46
N ILE A 55 -4.79 19.12 7.51
CA ILE A 55 -5.60 19.18 8.74
C ILE A 55 -5.40 20.53 9.45
N ASP A 56 -4.15 20.96 9.64
CA ASP A 56 -3.82 22.23 10.31
C ASP A 56 -4.41 23.44 9.58
N LYS A 57 -4.53 23.35 8.25
CA LYS A 57 -5.16 24.36 7.39
C LYS A 57 -6.68 24.25 7.32
N GLY A 58 -7.30 23.29 8.02
CA GLY A 58 -8.74 23.03 8.01
C GLY A 58 -9.28 22.60 6.64
N LYS A 59 -8.44 21.94 5.82
CA LYS A 59 -8.75 21.60 4.42
C LYS A 59 -9.35 20.21 4.23
N LEU A 60 -9.34 19.35 5.25
CA LEU A 60 -9.93 18.02 5.16
C LEU A 60 -11.33 18.01 5.77
N LYS A 61 -12.34 17.67 4.97
CA LYS A 61 -13.69 17.39 5.43
C LYS A 61 -14.03 15.93 5.19
N PRO A 62 -14.86 15.30 6.04
CA PRO A 62 -15.23 13.90 5.89
C PRO A 62 -15.76 13.53 4.50
N GLN A 63 -16.61 14.39 3.92
CA GLN A 63 -17.15 14.18 2.57
C GLN A 63 -16.05 14.20 1.49
N ASP A 64 -15.11 15.15 1.55
CA ASP A 64 -14.02 15.26 0.58
C ASP A 64 -13.07 14.03 0.66
N VAL A 65 -12.83 13.53 1.88
CA VAL A 65 -12.06 12.29 2.09
C VAL A 65 -12.79 11.09 1.49
N LEU A 66 -14.10 10.96 1.74
CA LEU A 66 -14.90 9.89 1.17
C LEU A 66 -14.92 9.93 -0.37
N ASP A 67 -15.10 11.10 -0.96
CA ASP A 67 -15.08 11.27 -2.41
C ASP A 67 -13.72 10.88 -3.01
N THR A 68 -12.63 11.15 -2.27
CA THR A 68 -11.29 10.72 -2.65
C THR A 68 -11.16 9.19 -2.64
N ILE A 69 -11.59 8.53 -1.56
CA ILE A 69 -11.60 7.06 -1.46
C ILE A 69 -12.47 6.45 -2.57
N ALA A 70 -13.65 7.02 -2.81
CA ALA A 70 -14.57 6.58 -3.85
C ALA A 70 -13.98 6.73 -5.26
N SER A 71 -13.14 7.75 -5.50
CA SER A 71 -12.47 7.91 -6.80
C SER A 71 -11.48 6.77 -7.08
N TRP A 72 -10.85 6.23 -6.03
CA TRP A 72 -9.94 5.09 -6.13
C TRP A 72 -10.66 3.75 -6.08
N THR A 73 -11.73 3.62 -5.31
CA THR A 73 -12.37 2.32 -5.02
C THR A 73 -13.68 2.11 -5.75
N GLY A 74 -14.34 3.16 -6.26
CA GLY A 74 -15.70 3.08 -6.78
C GLY A 74 -16.77 2.83 -5.71
N CYS A 75 -16.45 2.98 -4.41
CA CYS A 75 -17.44 2.82 -3.34
C CYS A 75 -18.48 3.97 -3.35
N PRO A 76 -19.65 3.80 -2.70
CA PRO A 76 -20.65 4.86 -2.60
C PRO A 76 -20.13 6.15 -1.92
N THR A 77 -20.50 7.30 -2.47
CA THR A 77 -20.04 8.64 -2.04
C THR A 77 -20.94 9.33 -1.00
N ASN A 78 -22.08 8.74 -0.63
CA ASN A 78 -22.95 9.35 0.37
C ASN A 78 -22.39 9.12 1.79
N ILE A 79 -21.90 10.17 2.47
CA ILE A 79 -21.37 10.07 3.85
C ILE A 79 -22.45 9.65 4.86
N GLU A 80 -23.73 9.93 4.58
CA GLU A 80 -24.87 9.54 5.42
C GLU A 80 -25.27 8.07 5.20
N HIS A 81 -24.65 7.37 4.25
CA HIS A 81 -24.80 5.93 4.10
C HIS A 81 -23.88 5.24 5.10
N LEU A 82 -24.43 4.89 6.26
CA LEU A 82 -23.64 4.43 7.41
C LEU A 82 -23.42 2.91 7.45
N SER A 83 -24.19 2.10 6.72
CA SER A 83 -24.15 0.65 6.84
C SER A 83 -23.89 -0.08 5.54
N GLY A 84 -23.25 -1.25 5.59
CA GLY A 84 -23.05 -2.11 4.42
C GLY A 84 -21.67 -2.74 4.38
N GLN A 85 -21.38 -3.45 3.30
CA GLN A 85 -20.08 -4.08 3.09
C GLN A 85 -19.18 -3.21 2.20
N GLY A 86 -17.88 -3.32 2.42
CA GLY A 86 -16.87 -2.70 1.58
C GLY A 86 -16.98 -3.14 0.12
N TYR A 87 -16.62 -2.22 -0.76
CA TYR A 87 -16.61 -2.42 -2.20
C TYR A 87 -15.39 -1.74 -2.81
N ILE A 88 -14.64 -2.50 -3.60
CA ILE A 88 -13.60 -2.00 -4.48
C ILE A 88 -13.95 -2.45 -5.89
N ALA A 89 -14.12 -1.54 -6.83
CA ALA A 89 -14.39 -1.87 -8.22
C ALA A 89 -13.20 -2.66 -8.78
N PRO A 90 -13.39 -3.88 -9.31
CA PRO A 90 -12.28 -4.66 -9.89
C PRO A 90 -11.52 -3.90 -10.98
N SER A 91 -12.24 -3.08 -11.75
CA SER A 91 -11.64 -2.21 -12.77
C SER A 91 -10.70 -1.14 -12.22
N SER A 92 -10.93 -0.66 -10.98
CA SER A 92 -10.02 0.28 -10.32
C SER A 92 -8.71 -0.40 -9.94
N THR A 93 -8.80 -1.58 -9.31
CA THR A 93 -7.63 -2.39 -8.99
C THR A 93 -6.83 -2.76 -10.25
N TYR A 94 -7.52 -3.18 -11.33
CA TYR A 94 -6.87 -3.47 -12.61
C TYR A 94 -6.06 -2.28 -13.15
N LYS A 95 -6.65 -1.08 -13.18
CA LYS A 95 -5.97 0.13 -13.68
C LYS A 95 -4.76 0.47 -12.81
N ALA A 96 -4.89 0.38 -11.50
CA ALA A 96 -3.80 0.66 -10.58
C ALA A 96 -2.67 -0.37 -10.68
N LEU A 97 -2.98 -1.66 -10.85
CA LEU A 97 -1.98 -2.70 -11.11
C LEU A 97 -1.21 -2.44 -12.40
N LEU A 98 -1.89 -1.93 -13.44
CA LEU A 98 -1.23 -1.52 -14.68
C LEU A 98 -0.26 -0.36 -14.43
N SER A 99 -0.70 0.69 -13.72
CA SER A 99 0.16 1.83 -13.35
C SER A 99 1.38 1.39 -12.50
N ALA A 100 1.16 0.57 -11.48
CA ALA A 100 2.23 0.00 -10.67
C ALA A 100 3.21 -0.83 -11.51
N SER A 101 2.70 -1.63 -12.45
CA SER A 101 3.54 -2.44 -13.34
C SER A 101 4.38 -1.60 -14.28
N THR A 102 3.88 -0.45 -14.75
CA THR A 102 4.68 0.52 -15.53
C THR A 102 5.84 1.08 -14.71
N VAL A 103 5.60 1.44 -13.44
CA VAL A 103 6.65 1.90 -12.52
C VAL A 103 7.70 0.81 -12.28
N ILE A 104 7.26 -0.42 -12.00
CA ILE A 104 8.17 -1.56 -11.76
C ILE A 104 9.01 -1.84 -13.00
N ARG A 105 8.42 -1.82 -14.20
CA ARG A 105 9.15 -2.00 -15.46
C ARG A 105 10.22 -0.93 -15.66
N ARG A 106 9.85 0.34 -15.55
CA ARG A 106 10.78 1.47 -15.67
C ARG A 106 11.92 1.32 -14.66
N ALA A 107 11.60 0.95 -13.43
CA ALA A 107 12.60 0.76 -12.39
C ALA A 107 13.56 -0.40 -12.70
N ILE A 108 13.08 -1.50 -13.30
CA ILE A 108 13.90 -2.61 -13.79
C ILE A 108 14.84 -2.16 -14.92
N GLU A 109 14.33 -1.44 -15.91
CA GLU A 109 15.13 -0.94 -17.05
C GLU A 109 16.27 -0.04 -16.57
N MET A 110 16.01 0.75 -15.53
CA MET A 110 16.97 1.64 -14.89
C MET A 110 17.88 0.95 -13.85
N ARG A 111 17.65 -0.34 -13.55
CA ARG A 111 18.32 -1.08 -12.46
C ARG A 111 18.25 -0.35 -11.11
N SER A 112 17.06 0.17 -10.81
CA SER A 112 16.81 1.02 -9.64
C SER A 112 17.03 0.26 -8.33
N THR A 113 17.18 1.02 -7.25
CA THR A 113 17.19 0.52 -5.87
C THR A 113 15.78 0.50 -5.31
N PHE A 114 15.40 -0.63 -4.71
CA PHE A 114 14.11 -0.83 -4.05
C PHE A 114 14.26 -0.99 -2.54
N ILE A 115 13.21 -0.60 -1.82
CA ILE A 115 12.92 -1.03 -0.46
C ILE A 115 11.53 -1.66 -0.40
N PHE A 116 11.39 -2.72 0.39
CA PHE A 116 10.11 -3.41 0.60
C PHE A 116 9.78 -3.44 2.09
N ALA A 117 8.58 -3.02 2.48
CA ALA A 117 8.19 -3.00 3.87
C ALA A 117 6.68 -3.17 4.04
N THR A 118 6.21 -3.84 5.09
CA THR A 118 4.76 -3.99 5.33
C THR A 118 4.42 -3.85 6.80
N GLY A 119 3.38 -3.05 7.05
CA GLY A 119 2.65 -2.96 8.31
C GLY A 119 1.65 -4.10 8.49
N HIS A 120 1.32 -4.89 7.46
CA HIS A 120 0.35 -6.00 7.51
C HIS A 120 0.99 -7.38 7.19
N PRO A 121 2.03 -7.82 7.92
CA PRO A 121 2.89 -8.94 7.52
C PRO A 121 2.17 -10.29 7.43
N ALA A 122 1.07 -10.50 8.13
CA ALA A 122 0.31 -11.76 8.06
C ALA A 122 -0.30 -12.02 6.66
N ASN A 123 -0.53 -10.97 5.88
CA ASN A 123 -1.24 -11.03 4.61
C ASN A 123 -0.32 -10.65 3.44
N MET A 124 0.43 -9.55 3.60
CA MET A 124 1.15 -8.88 2.52
C MET A 124 2.59 -9.37 2.30
N LEU A 125 3.22 -9.95 3.33
CA LEU A 125 4.64 -10.32 3.31
C LEU A 125 5.01 -11.21 2.11
N SER A 126 4.24 -12.27 1.85
CA SER A 126 4.50 -13.21 0.74
C SER A 126 4.52 -12.53 -0.63
N LEU A 127 3.57 -11.61 -0.89
CA LEU A 127 3.50 -10.87 -2.14
C LEU A 127 4.74 -9.98 -2.32
N TYR A 128 5.10 -9.22 -1.28
CA TYR A 128 6.23 -8.30 -1.33
C TYR A 128 7.56 -9.04 -1.47
N SER A 129 7.76 -10.15 -0.77
CA SER A 129 8.95 -10.99 -0.91
C SER A 129 9.10 -11.54 -2.33
N LYS A 130 8.00 -12.00 -2.96
CA LYS A 130 8.03 -12.47 -4.35
C LYS A 130 8.37 -11.36 -5.34
N LEU A 131 7.85 -10.15 -5.11
CA LEU A 131 8.19 -8.98 -5.93
C LEU A 131 9.66 -8.57 -5.75
N ALA A 132 10.17 -8.58 -4.52
CA ALA A 132 11.58 -8.31 -4.22
C ALA A 132 12.51 -9.30 -4.95
N ASP A 133 12.22 -10.59 -4.89
CA ASP A 133 12.94 -11.63 -5.63
C ASP A 133 12.85 -11.43 -7.14
N TYR A 134 11.67 -11.06 -7.66
CA TYR A 134 11.44 -10.84 -9.09
C TYR A 134 12.30 -9.69 -9.65
N VAL A 135 12.33 -8.54 -8.97
CA VAL A 135 13.10 -7.36 -9.42
C VAL A 135 14.59 -7.56 -9.17
N SER A 136 14.97 -8.22 -8.06
CA SER A 136 16.37 -8.56 -7.76
C SER A 136 17.00 -9.44 -8.84
N ARG A 137 16.29 -10.48 -9.30
CA ARG A 137 16.73 -11.34 -10.42
C ARG A 137 16.90 -10.60 -11.75
N ARG A 138 16.34 -9.39 -11.88
CA ARG A 138 16.48 -8.51 -13.05
C ARG A 138 17.53 -7.42 -12.86
N GLY A 139 18.34 -7.51 -11.80
CA GLY A 139 19.48 -6.63 -11.57
C GLY A 139 19.16 -5.36 -10.79
N CYS A 140 17.96 -5.25 -10.21
CA CYS A 140 17.65 -4.19 -9.25
C CYS A 140 18.35 -4.47 -7.91
N ARG A 141 18.80 -3.42 -7.23
CA ARG A 141 19.33 -3.53 -5.87
C ARG A 141 18.17 -3.50 -4.87
N ILE A 142 18.22 -4.33 -3.84
CA ILE A 142 17.29 -4.27 -2.70
C ILE A 142 18.06 -3.73 -1.50
N ILE A 143 17.48 -2.79 -0.76
CA ILE A 143 17.92 -2.47 0.60
C ILE A 143 17.24 -3.48 1.51
N ASP A 144 17.99 -4.48 1.97
CA ASP A 144 17.52 -5.60 2.79
C ASP A 144 18.52 -5.96 3.89
N PHE A 145 19.00 -4.95 4.60
CA PHE A 145 19.83 -5.11 5.80
C PHE A 145 19.43 -4.09 6.88
N ILE A 146 19.67 -4.42 8.14
CA ILE A 146 19.39 -3.53 9.27
C ILE A 146 20.75 -3.02 9.80
N PRO A 147 21.12 -1.74 9.60
CA PRO A 147 22.43 -1.21 9.97
C PRO A 147 22.73 -1.33 11.47
N GLU A 148 21.72 -1.06 12.30
CA GLU A 148 21.79 -1.15 13.75
C GLU A 148 20.41 -1.48 14.35
N ASN A 149 20.35 -1.73 15.66
CA ASN A 149 19.10 -2.11 16.30
C ASN A 149 18.08 -0.96 16.29
N ILE A 150 17.06 -1.06 15.44
CA ILE A 150 15.98 -0.09 15.30
C ILE A 150 14.75 -0.57 16.08
N SER A 151 14.26 0.26 16.99
CA SER A 151 13.07 -0.01 17.80
C SER A 151 12.34 1.28 18.17
N TYR A 152 11.02 1.20 18.30
CA TYR A 152 10.16 2.32 18.67
C TYR A 152 8.96 1.80 19.47
N GLU A 153 8.69 2.38 20.64
CA GLU A 153 7.54 2.04 21.52
C GLU A 153 7.28 0.52 21.71
N GLY A 154 8.34 -0.26 21.90
CA GLY A 154 8.25 -1.72 22.10
C GLY A 154 8.13 -2.54 20.82
N LEU A 155 7.98 -1.90 19.66
CA LEU A 155 8.18 -2.52 18.35
C LEU A 155 9.66 -2.54 18.00
N LYS A 156 10.07 -3.58 17.30
CA LYS A 156 11.40 -3.72 16.70
C LYS A 156 11.28 -3.88 15.19
N LEU A 157 12.16 -3.25 14.44
CA LEU A 157 12.29 -3.51 13.02
C LEU A 157 12.94 -4.89 12.81
N SER A 158 12.28 -5.73 12.02
CA SER A 158 12.79 -7.03 11.59
C SER A 158 12.78 -7.10 10.07
N LEU A 159 13.57 -8.02 9.53
CA LEU A 159 13.64 -8.28 8.10
C LEU A 159 13.28 -9.75 7.84
N HIS A 160 12.28 -9.99 7.01
CA HIS A 160 11.81 -11.32 6.62
C HIS A 160 11.75 -11.40 5.10
N ASP A 161 12.49 -12.33 4.51
CA ASP A 161 12.51 -12.55 3.05
C ASP A 161 12.60 -11.24 2.24
N ARG A 162 13.57 -10.40 2.62
CA ARG A 162 13.87 -9.06 2.05
C ARG A 162 12.83 -7.96 2.31
N VAL A 163 11.85 -8.20 3.17
CA VAL A 163 10.79 -7.23 3.51
C VAL A 163 10.92 -6.82 4.96
N TYR A 164 10.93 -5.51 5.20
CA TYR A 164 10.92 -4.95 6.55
C TYR A 164 9.53 -5.05 7.18
N VAL A 165 9.49 -5.45 8.44
CA VAL A 165 8.25 -5.59 9.23
C VAL A 165 8.49 -5.11 10.65
N ALA A 166 7.43 -4.68 11.34
CA ALA A 166 7.48 -4.51 12.78
C ALA A 166 7.36 -5.87 13.48
N SER A 167 8.01 -6.02 14.63
CA SER A 167 7.96 -7.24 15.43
C SER A 167 7.92 -6.99 16.93
N VAL A 168 7.27 -7.89 17.65
CA VAL A 168 7.29 -7.98 19.12
C VAL A 168 7.85 -9.36 19.50
N ASN A 169 8.92 -9.38 20.29
CA ASN A 169 9.62 -10.61 20.68
C ASN A 169 10.02 -11.50 19.48
N GLY A 170 10.39 -10.88 18.36
CA GLY A 170 10.79 -11.57 17.12
C GLY A 170 9.63 -12.08 16.26
N ASN A 171 8.37 -11.87 16.66
CA ASN A 171 7.20 -12.22 15.85
C ASN A 171 6.71 -10.98 15.09
N PRO A 172 6.53 -11.06 13.76
CA PRO A 172 5.92 -9.99 12.99
C PRO A 172 4.53 -9.63 13.51
N VAL A 173 4.22 -8.33 13.58
CA VAL A 173 2.92 -7.82 14.05
C VAL A 173 2.35 -6.80 13.08
N HIS A 174 1.01 -6.69 13.09
CA HIS A 174 0.32 -5.61 12.40
C HIS A 174 0.67 -4.26 13.03
N THR A 175 0.99 -3.26 12.22
CA THR A 175 1.28 -1.90 12.69
C THR A 175 0.92 -0.84 11.67
N HIS A 176 0.50 0.32 12.16
CA HIS A 176 0.34 1.54 11.38
C HIS A 176 1.44 2.57 11.69
N ASP A 177 2.40 2.21 12.56
CA ASP A 177 3.50 3.08 12.96
C ASP A 177 4.51 3.30 11.84
N TYR A 178 4.97 4.54 11.68
CA TYR A 178 5.88 4.96 10.62
C TYR A 178 7.32 5.16 11.13
N HIS A 179 7.54 5.26 12.44
CA HIS A 179 8.83 5.64 13.03
C HIS A 179 9.94 4.62 12.77
N LEU A 180 9.60 3.32 12.70
CA LEU A 180 10.58 2.29 12.35
C LEU A 180 11.16 2.49 10.95
N MET A 181 10.35 2.93 10.00
CA MET A 181 10.78 3.21 8.63
C MET A 181 11.55 4.52 8.54
N GLU A 182 11.10 5.57 9.24
CA GLU A 182 11.84 6.83 9.38
C GLU A 182 13.26 6.59 9.91
N GLU A 183 13.36 5.81 10.98
CA GLU A 183 14.64 5.50 11.62
C GLU A 183 15.55 4.68 10.70
N LEU A 184 14.98 3.77 9.89
CA LEU A 184 15.72 3.01 8.87
C LEU A 184 16.23 3.93 7.75
N LEU A 185 15.35 4.74 7.17
CA LEU A 185 15.67 5.64 6.04
C LEU A 185 16.73 6.67 6.41
N SER A 186 16.81 7.08 7.68
CA SER A 186 17.89 7.96 8.17
C SER A 186 19.29 7.32 8.16
N LYS A 187 19.41 6.00 7.95
CA LYS A 187 20.66 5.21 8.09
C LYS A 187 21.05 4.44 6.84
N VAL A 188 20.26 4.53 5.78
CA VAL A 188 20.53 3.89 4.50
C VAL A 188 20.51 4.94 3.40
N ASP A 189 21.14 4.65 2.27
CA ASP A 189 20.96 5.49 1.08
C ASP A 189 19.49 5.47 0.65
N ILE A 190 18.94 6.62 0.30
CA ILE A 190 17.55 6.75 -0.13
C ILE A 190 17.30 5.86 -1.36
N PRO A 191 16.33 4.92 -1.31
CA PRO A 191 15.98 4.08 -2.45
C PRO A 191 15.23 4.89 -3.51
N ASP A 192 15.26 4.40 -4.75
CA ASP A 192 14.51 5.04 -5.84
C ASP A 192 13.01 4.74 -5.72
N ILE A 193 12.67 3.49 -5.35
CA ILE A 193 11.28 3.01 -5.24
C ILE A 193 11.05 2.33 -3.89
N ALA A 194 9.90 2.61 -3.27
CA ALA A 194 9.36 1.82 -2.16
C ALA A 194 8.13 1.02 -2.62
N ILE A 195 8.06 -0.25 -2.24
CA ILE A 195 6.82 -1.03 -2.26
C ILE A 195 6.46 -1.29 -0.81
N ALA A 196 5.50 -0.51 -0.30
CA ALA A 196 5.17 -0.50 1.12
C ALA A 196 3.71 -0.17 1.39
N ASP A 197 3.23 -0.46 2.60
CA ASP A 197 1.88 -0.15 3.06
C ASP A 197 1.88 0.50 4.47
N HIS A 198 0.72 1.03 4.88
CA HIS A 198 0.48 1.71 6.16
C HIS A 198 1.57 2.74 6.54
N GLY A 199 2.08 2.71 7.77
CA GLY A 199 3.08 3.66 8.26
C GLY A 199 4.42 3.58 7.53
N PHE A 200 4.80 2.40 7.01
CA PHE A 200 6.01 2.28 6.21
C PHE A 200 5.90 3.04 4.89
N ALA A 201 4.74 3.01 4.23
CA ALA A 201 4.47 3.84 3.06
C ALA A 201 4.48 5.33 3.41
N GLY A 202 3.93 5.68 4.59
CA GLY A 202 3.89 7.06 5.06
C GLY A 202 5.27 7.69 5.23
N ALA A 203 6.19 6.97 5.87
CA ALA A 203 7.58 7.41 5.99
C ALA A 203 8.28 7.52 4.62
N ALA A 204 8.07 6.53 3.74
CA ALA A 204 8.70 6.55 2.42
C ALA A 204 8.31 7.81 1.61
N VAL A 205 7.03 8.19 1.61
CA VAL A 205 6.58 9.39 0.90
C VAL A 205 7.05 10.70 1.53
N ASN A 206 7.22 10.75 2.86
CA ASN A 206 7.80 11.92 3.53
C ASN A 206 9.26 12.16 3.09
N HIS A 207 10.01 11.10 2.78
CA HIS A 207 11.37 11.17 2.22
C HIS A 207 11.39 11.42 0.70
N GLY A 208 10.23 11.66 0.07
CA GLY A 208 10.12 11.92 -1.36
C GLY A 208 10.33 10.69 -2.25
N ILE A 209 10.26 9.48 -1.69
CA ILE A 209 10.46 8.23 -2.41
C ILE A 209 9.19 7.88 -3.19
N GLU A 210 9.34 7.53 -4.47
CA GLU A 210 8.23 7.05 -5.29
C GLU A 210 7.73 5.71 -4.76
N THR A 211 6.49 5.71 -4.23
CA THR A 211 5.98 4.61 -3.41
C THR A 211 4.77 3.96 -4.08
N ILE A 212 4.85 2.66 -4.35
CA ILE A 212 3.68 1.85 -4.71
C ILE A 212 3.06 1.35 -3.40
N CYS A 213 1.84 1.79 -3.11
CA CYS A 213 1.14 1.52 -1.86
C CYS A 213 -0.15 0.74 -2.10
N VAL A 214 -0.29 -0.39 -1.42
CA VAL A 214 -1.58 -1.09 -1.34
C VAL A 214 -2.50 -0.33 -0.38
N MET A 215 -3.79 -0.31 -0.70
CA MET A 215 -4.79 0.42 0.08
C MET A 215 -6.08 -0.37 0.17
N ASP A 216 -6.57 -0.63 1.38
CA ASP A 216 -7.96 -1.02 1.60
C ASP A 216 -8.83 0.24 1.86
N THR A 217 -10.15 0.06 1.78
CA THR A 217 -11.18 1.09 1.93
C THR A 217 -11.17 1.80 3.29
N ASN A 218 -10.52 1.22 4.31
CA ASN A 218 -10.36 1.80 5.64
C ASN A 218 -8.98 2.44 5.88
N ASP A 219 -8.14 2.60 4.84
CA ASP A 219 -6.88 3.35 4.87
C ASP A 219 -7.02 4.73 4.19
N PRO A 220 -7.84 5.64 4.74
CA PRO A 220 -8.15 6.90 4.07
C PRO A 220 -6.92 7.80 3.88
N GLY A 221 -5.88 7.62 4.71
CA GLY A 221 -4.64 8.37 4.62
C GLY A 221 -3.91 8.15 3.30
N VAL A 222 -3.88 6.92 2.79
CA VAL A 222 -3.21 6.58 1.52
C VAL A 222 -3.88 7.32 0.34
N ALA A 223 -5.22 7.26 0.26
CA ALA A 223 -5.98 7.97 -0.77
C ALA A 223 -5.77 9.48 -0.71
N VAL A 224 -5.79 10.06 0.50
CA VAL A 224 -5.65 11.50 0.70
C VAL A 224 -4.22 11.97 0.43
N ALA A 225 -3.21 11.18 0.78
CA ALA A 225 -1.81 11.50 0.51
C ALA A 225 -1.55 11.68 -0.98
N GLU A 226 -1.99 10.71 -1.81
CA GLU A 226 -1.88 10.81 -3.27
C GLU A 226 -2.63 12.05 -3.79
N LYS A 227 -3.86 12.29 -3.32
CA LYS A 227 -4.65 13.46 -3.70
C LYS A 227 -3.97 14.79 -3.37
N LEU A 228 -3.19 14.83 -2.30
CA LEU A 228 -2.41 15.99 -1.86
C LEU A 228 -1.06 16.13 -2.58
N GLY A 229 -0.72 15.19 -3.48
CA GLY A 229 0.48 15.22 -4.30
C GLY A 229 1.68 14.48 -3.73
N ALA A 230 1.47 13.56 -2.78
CA ALA A 230 2.53 12.63 -2.37
C ALA A 230 3.01 11.80 -3.59
N PRO A 231 4.30 11.43 -3.66
CA PRO A 231 4.85 10.59 -4.73
C PRO A 231 4.39 9.12 -4.57
N MET A 232 3.09 8.88 -4.74
CA MET A 232 2.44 7.63 -4.39
C MET A 232 1.60 7.09 -5.54
N ILE A 233 1.72 5.78 -5.80
CA ILE A 233 0.85 5.01 -6.68
C ILE A 233 -0.03 4.14 -5.80
N VAL A 234 -1.33 4.47 -5.72
CA VAL A 234 -2.30 3.73 -4.91
C VAL A 234 -2.81 2.51 -5.67
N VAL A 235 -2.73 1.33 -5.05
CA VAL A 235 -3.26 0.07 -5.57
C VAL A 235 -4.40 -0.42 -4.67
N PRO A 236 -5.67 -0.15 -5.01
CA PRO A 236 -6.79 -0.49 -4.15
C PRO A 236 -7.11 -1.99 -4.23
N PHE A 237 -6.93 -2.72 -3.13
CA PHE A 237 -7.49 -4.06 -2.93
C PHE A 237 -7.54 -4.41 -1.44
N ASN A 238 -8.34 -5.41 -1.10
CA ASN A 238 -8.49 -5.93 0.27
C ASN A 238 -7.18 -6.58 0.76
N ASP A 239 -6.47 -5.91 1.65
CA ASP A 239 -5.21 -6.35 2.26
C ASP A 239 -5.43 -7.35 3.41
N SER A 240 -6.67 -7.46 3.90
CA SER A 240 -7.09 -8.42 4.93
C SER A 240 -7.47 -9.79 4.35
N ALA A 241 -7.43 -9.96 3.02
CA ALA A 241 -7.60 -11.27 2.39
C ALA A 241 -6.47 -12.23 2.79
N PRO A 242 -6.72 -13.55 2.94
CA PRO A 242 -5.68 -14.52 3.26
C PRO A 242 -4.45 -14.37 2.36
N SER A 243 -3.24 -14.59 2.89
CA SER A 243 -2.01 -14.37 2.12
C SER A 243 -1.96 -15.14 0.78
N ALA A 244 -2.52 -16.35 0.74
CA ALA A 244 -2.65 -17.15 -0.48
C ALA A 244 -3.57 -16.51 -1.55
N ASP A 245 -4.55 -15.71 -1.12
CA ASP A 245 -5.44 -14.96 -2.01
C ASP A 245 -4.77 -13.68 -2.50
N VAL A 246 -4.10 -12.93 -1.62
CA VAL A 246 -3.26 -11.76 -1.98
C VAL A 246 -2.20 -12.15 -3.00
N ASP A 247 -1.60 -13.33 -2.84
CA ASP A 247 -0.60 -13.89 -3.75
C ASP A 247 -1.09 -14.09 -5.19
N ALA A 248 -2.41 -14.13 -5.43
CA ALA A 248 -2.97 -14.20 -6.78
C ALA A 248 -2.66 -12.95 -7.63
N VAL A 249 -2.32 -11.83 -6.99
CA VAL A 249 -1.91 -10.58 -7.66
C VAL A 249 -0.53 -10.70 -8.31
N PHE A 250 0.37 -11.50 -7.73
CA PHE A 250 1.75 -11.62 -8.21
C PHE A 250 1.86 -11.99 -9.71
N PRO A 251 1.25 -13.10 -10.21
CA PRO A 251 1.33 -13.44 -11.63
C PRO A 251 0.68 -12.38 -12.55
N ILE A 252 -0.31 -11.63 -12.05
CA ILE A 252 -0.92 -10.52 -12.80
C ILE A 252 0.09 -9.39 -12.99
N ILE A 253 0.75 -8.95 -11.92
CA ILE A 253 1.79 -7.91 -11.99
C ILE A 253 2.90 -8.34 -12.94
N ILE A 254 3.41 -9.57 -12.81
CA ILE A 254 4.49 -10.05 -13.68
C ILE A 254 4.07 -10.06 -15.15
N SER A 255 2.85 -10.51 -15.44
CA SER A 255 2.29 -10.48 -16.79
C SER A 255 2.24 -9.07 -17.37
N MET A 256 1.84 -8.08 -16.55
CA MET A 256 1.75 -6.67 -16.93
C MET A 256 3.12 -6.00 -17.05
N VAL A 257 4.11 -6.36 -16.23
CA VAL A 257 5.50 -5.86 -16.31
C VAL A 257 6.22 -6.39 -17.54
N GLU A 258 5.87 -7.58 -18.02
CA GLU A 258 6.54 -8.21 -19.17
C GLU A 258 5.82 -7.98 -20.50
N ALA A 259 4.58 -7.46 -20.48
CA ALA A 259 3.84 -7.18 -21.70
C ALA A 259 4.56 -6.07 -22.50
N SER A 260 5.11 -6.34 -23.69
CA SER A 260 5.63 -5.29 -24.56
C SER A 260 4.56 -4.22 -24.81
N GLU A 261 4.90 -2.93 -24.69
CA GLU A 261 4.07 -1.87 -25.28
C GLU A 261 3.96 -2.19 -26.78
N GLN A 262 2.76 -2.57 -27.22
CA GLN A 262 2.41 -2.66 -28.64
C GLN A 262 1.65 -1.39 -29.01
#